data_AF-A0A534NLE5-F1
#
_entry.id   AF-A0A534NLE5-F1
#
_cell.length_a   1.000
_cell.length_b   1.000
_cell.length_c   1.000
_cell.angle_alpha   90.00
_cell.angle_beta   90.00
_cell.angle_gamma   90.00
#
_symmetry.space_group_name_H-M   'P 1'
#
loop_
_entity.id
_entity.type
_entity.pdbx_description
1 polymer ?
#
loop_
_entity_poly.entity_id
_entity_poly.type
_entity_poly.pdbx_seq_one_letter_code
_entity_poly.pdbx_strand_id
1 'polypeptide(L)'
;MRAKADAQVLAVDPALEYPNVTLLTNAFVERLETSSTGREVTKVIVRRDGAVEEYKAGIVAAACGAINSAALLLRSANGHHPDGLANRSGVVGRHYMGHVNSVLMAVSKCPNPTIFQKSLSLNDFYFGDSEF
;
A
#
# COMPACT_ATOMS: atom_id res chain seq x y z
N MET A 1 -5.84 24.25 9.09
CA MET A 1 -6.85 23.44 9.79
C MET A 1 -6.64 21.97 9.41
N ARG A 2 -6.09 21.14 10.31
CA ARG A 2 -5.94 19.69 10.11
C ARG A 2 -7.23 19.00 10.59
N ALA A 3 -8.28 19.04 9.75
CA ALA A 3 -9.62 18.58 10.15
C ALA A 3 -9.80 17.05 10.05
N LYS A 4 -8.96 16.37 9.27
CA LYS A 4 -8.97 14.91 9.14
C LYS A 4 -7.89 14.30 10.02
N ALA A 5 -8.29 13.41 10.93
CA ALA A 5 -7.39 12.55 11.68
C ALA A 5 -6.98 11.35 10.80
N ASP A 6 -6.03 11.56 9.89
CA ASP A 6 -5.43 10.50 9.06
C ASP A 6 -3.96 10.25 9.47
N ALA A 7 -3.32 9.29 8.81
CA ALA A 7 -1.94 8.90 9.10
C ALA A 7 -0.93 10.03 8.83
N GLN A 8 -1.20 10.94 7.88
CA GLN A 8 -0.33 12.09 7.66
C GLN A 8 -0.33 12.99 8.89
N VAL A 9 -1.53 13.34 9.36
CA VAL A 9 -1.72 14.26 10.49
C VAL A 9 -1.26 13.66 11.81
N LEU A 10 -1.57 12.39 12.06
CA LEU A 10 -1.34 11.76 13.36
C LEU A 10 0.01 11.05 13.49
N ALA A 11 0.64 10.64 12.39
CA ALA A 11 1.87 9.83 12.44
C ALA A 11 3.02 10.46 11.65
N VAL A 12 2.83 10.77 10.36
CA VAL A 12 3.94 11.24 9.50
C VAL A 12 4.41 12.62 9.94
N ASP A 13 3.52 13.60 10.07
CA ASP A 13 3.88 14.97 10.44
C ASP A 13 4.64 15.02 11.79
N PRO A 14 4.16 14.37 12.88
CA PRO A 14 4.93 14.29 14.13
C PRO A 14 6.26 13.53 14.00
N ALA A 15 6.31 12.47 13.18
CA ALA A 15 7.55 11.71 13.00
C ALA A 15 8.65 12.54 12.31
N LEU A 16 8.29 13.52 11.48
CA LEU A 16 9.25 14.38 10.79
C LEU A 16 9.91 15.44 11.69
N GLU A 17 9.42 15.62 12.92
CA GLU A 17 10.06 16.51 13.91
C GLU A 17 11.35 15.88 14.47
N TYR A 18 11.54 14.57 14.33
CA TYR A 18 12.75 13.89 14.77
C TYR A 18 13.91 14.04 13.76
N PRO A 19 15.13 14.38 14.23
CA PRO A 19 16.25 14.69 13.34
C PRO A 19 16.78 13.48 12.53
N ASN A 20 16.40 12.27 12.93
CA ASN A 20 16.79 11.01 12.30
C ASN A 20 15.71 10.46 11.35
N VAL A 21 14.68 11.24 11.03
CA VAL A 21 13.63 10.87 10.08
C VAL A 21 13.74 11.76 8.84
N THR A 22 13.63 11.14 7.67
CA THR A 22 13.65 11.84 6.38
C THR A 22 12.52 11.31 5.52
N LEU A 23 11.71 12.22 4.97
CA LEU A 23 10.69 11.89 3.98
C LEU A 23 11.16 12.33 2.60
N LEU A 24 11.25 11.38 1.68
CA LEU A 24 11.48 11.64 0.27
C LEU A 24 10.16 11.47 -0.48
N THR A 25 9.63 12.56 -1.01
CA THR A 25 8.46 12.54 -1.90
C THR A 25 8.89 12.41 -3.35
N ASN A 26 7.96 12.03 -4.24
CA ASN A 26 8.23 11.78 -5.66
C ASN A 26 9.33 10.74 -5.89
N ALA A 27 9.58 9.87 -4.91
CA ALA A 27 10.60 8.82 -4.93
C ALA A 27 9.94 7.47 -5.19
N PHE A 28 10.01 6.98 -6.42
CA PHE A 28 9.43 5.68 -6.79
C PHE A 28 10.45 4.57 -6.58
N VAL A 29 10.21 3.69 -5.60
CA VAL A 29 11.02 2.47 -5.43
C VAL A 29 10.70 1.51 -6.58
N GLU A 30 11.62 1.42 -7.54
CA GLU A 30 11.46 0.60 -8.74
C GLU A 30 11.68 -0.89 -8.41
N ARG A 31 12.76 -1.18 -7.66
CA ARG A 31 13.23 -2.55 -7.40
C ARG A 31 14.05 -2.65 -6.11
N LEU A 32 14.03 -3.82 -5.49
CA LEU A 32 14.96 -4.22 -4.42
C LEU A 32 16.02 -5.18 -4.98
N GLU A 33 17.28 -4.95 -4.64
CA GLU A 33 18.36 -5.87 -4.99
C GLU A 33 18.85 -6.62 -3.75
N THR A 34 19.25 -7.87 -3.96
CA THR A 34 19.75 -8.74 -2.90
C THR A 34 21.26 -8.94 -2.98
N SER A 35 21.84 -9.43 -1.89
CA SER A 35 23.21 -9.97 -1.89
C SER A 35 23.34 -11.16 -2.85
N SER A 36 24.58 -11.57 -3.12
CA SER A 36 24.90 -12.75 -3.95
C SER A 36 24.42 -14.08 -3.37
N THR A 37 23.89 -14.10 -2.15
CA THR A 37 23.24 -15.29 -1.56
C THR A 37 21.73 -15.26 -1.75
N GLY A 38 21.17 -14.13 -2.17
CA GLY A 38 19.73 -13.88 -2.23
C GLY A 38 19.04 -13.69 -0.88
N ARG A 39 19.77 -13.74 0.25
CA ARG A 39 19.16 -13.77 1.60
C ARG A 39 18.90 -12.40 2.22
N GLU A 40 19.55 -11.36 1.71
CA GLU A 40 19.53 -10.03 2.29
C GLU A 40 19.27 -9.00 1.19
N VAL A 41 18.40 -8.03 1.44
CA VAL A 41 18.25 -6.85 0.57
C VAL A 41 19.44 -5.93 0.86
N THR A 42 20.19 -5.56 -0.17
CA THR A 42 21.39 -4.74 -0.06
C THR A 42 21.21 -3.36 -0.68
N LYS A 43 20.27 -3.20 -1.61
CA LYS A 43 19.97 -1.92 -2.26
C LYS A 43 18.49 -1.73 -2.52
N VAL A 44 18.04 -0.48 -2.39
CA VAL A 44 16.74 0.02 -2.81
C VAL A 44 16.97 0.93 -4.01
N ILE A 45 16.48 0.52 -5.18
CA ILE A 45 16.62 1.26 -6.43
C ILE A 45 15.42 2.18 -6.59
N VAL A 46 15.68 3.48 -6.66
CA VAL A 46 14.66 4.53 -6.68
C VAL A 46 14.76 5.34 -7.96
N ARG A 47 13.63 5.61 -8.61
CA ARG A 47 13.52 6.62 -9.67
C ARG A 47 12.95 7.90 -9.09
N ARG A 48 13.67 9.02 -9.28
CA ARG A 48 13.24 10.35 -8.86
C ARG A 48 13.82 11.40 -9.80
N ASP A 49 13.00 12.36 -10.21
CA ASP A 49 13.41 13.49 -11.07
C ASP A 49 14.15 13.08 -12.36
N GLY A 50 13.76 11.94 -12.94
CA GLY A 50 14.39 11.38 -14.13
C GLY A 50 15.73 10.65 -13.89
N ALA A 51 16.23 10.64 -12.66
CA ALA A 51 17.45 9.96 -12.26
C ALA A 51 17.16 8.64 -11.52
N VAL A 52 18.18 7.79 -11.47
CA VAL A 52 18.19 6.58 -10.63
C VAL A 52 19.06 6.84 -9.41
N GLU A 53 18.51 6.59 -8.24
CA GLU A 53 19.16 6.71 -6.94
C GLU A 53 19.26 5.31 -6.29
N GLU A 54 20.32 5.07 -5.52
CA GLU A 54 20.51 3.83 -4.78
C GLU A 54 20.63 4.13 -3.29
N TYR A 55 19.82 3.44 -2.48
CA TYR A 55 19.86 3.53 -1.02
C TYR A 55 20.24 2.18 -0.41
N LYS A 56 20.97 2.22 0.72
CA LYS A 56 21.30 1.04 1.51
C LYS A 56 20.68 1.15 2.89
N ALA A 57 20.18 0.04 3.42
CA ALA A 57 19.62 -0.03 4.77
C ALA A 57 19.85 -1.43 5.36
N GLY A 58 19.93 -1.52 6.69
CA GLY A 58 19.97 -2.80 7.39
C GLY A 58 18.60 -3.49 7.47
N ILE A 59 17.52 -2.72 7.39
CA ILE A 59 16.13 -3.19 7.39
C ILE A 59 15.36 -2.41 6.33
N VAL A 60 14.53 -3.11 5.55
CA VAL A 60 13.64 -2.52 4.56
C VAL A 60 12.20 -2.97 4.85
N ALA A 61 11.29 -2.01 5.03
CA ALA A 61 9.88 -2.27 5.23
C ALA A 61 9.08 -1.85 3.99
N ALA A 62 8.41 -2.80 3.33
CA ALA A 62 7.57 -2.54 2.17
C ALA A 62 6.15 -2.10 2.59
N ALA A 63 5.96 -0.80 2.77
CA ALA A 63 4.69 -0.18 3.19
C ALA A 63 3.93 0.50 2.03
N CYS A 64 3.95 -0.09 0.84
CA CYS A 64 3.40 0.51 -0.39
C CYS A 64 1.90 0.23 -0.59
N GLY A 65 1.24 -0.43 0.36
CA GLY A 65 -0.14 -0.94 0.23
C GLY A 65 -0.21 -2.28 -0.50
N ALA A 66 -1.39 -2.93 -0.45
CA ALA A 66 -1.56 -4.32 -0.91
C ALA A 66 -1.06 -4.58 -2.34
N ILE A 67 -1.41 -3.69 -3.28
CA ILE A 67 -1.06 -3.84 -4.70
C ILE A 67 0.42 -3.53 -4.93
N ASN A 68 0.89 -2.35 -4.50
CA ASN A 68 2.23 -1.91 -4.85
C ASN A 68 3.33 -2.62 -4.05
N SER A 69 3.06 -3.12 -2.85
CA SER A 69 4.01 -3.98 -2.14
C SER A 69 4.19 -5.30 -2.90
N ALA A 70 3.10 -5.92 -3.37
CA ALA A 70 3.19 -7.10 -4.22
C ALA A 70 3.92 -6.81 -5.53
N ALA A 71 3.58 -5.70 -6.21
CA ALA A 71 4.23 -5.31 -7.46
C ALA A 71 5.73 -5.05 -7.28
N LEU A 72 6.15 -4.40 -6.19
CA LEU A 72 7.56 -4.19 -5.88
C LEU A 72 8.30 -5.52 -5.71
N LEU A 73 7.73 -6.45 -4.95
CA LEU A 73 8.33 -7.76 -4.70
C LEU A 73 8.45 -8.58 -6.00
N LEU A 74 7.41 -8.58 -6.84
CA LEU A 74 7.42 -9.23 -8.16
C LEU A 74 8.45 -8.60 -9.11
N ARG A 75 8.52 -7.27 -9.20
CA ARG A 75 9.56 -6.57 -9.99
C ARG A 75 10.98 -6.79 -9.47
N SER A 76 11.14 -7.22 -8.22
CA SER A 76 12.42 -7.51 -7.57
C SER A 76 12.93 -8.94 -7.85
N ALA A 77 12.43 -9.57 -8.92
CA ALA A 77 12.95 -10.83 -9.42
C ALA A 77 14.45 -10.74 -9.77
N ASN A 78 15.18 -11.81 -9.48
CA ASN A 78 16.61 -11.95 -9.80
C ASN A 78 17.00 -13.44 -9.87
N GLY A 79 18.28 -13.75 -10.08
CA GLY A 79 18.75 -15.13 -10.24
C GLY A 79 18.44 -16.07 -9.06
N HIS A 80 18.32 -15.57 -7.83
CA HIS A 80 17.90 -16.36 -6.67
C HIS A 80 16.39 -16.38 -6.45
N HIS A 81 15.68 -15.41 -7.02
CA HIS A 81 14.24 -15.21 -6.87
C HIS A 81 13.61 -14.99 -8.25
N PRO A 82 13.59 -16.00 -9.13
CA PRO A 82 13.22 -15.82 -10.54
C PRO A 82 11.77 -15.35 -10.73
N ASP A 83 10.88 -15.70 -9.80
CA ASP A 83 9.46 -15.34 -9.83
C ASP A 83 9.11 -14.13 -8.94
N GLY A 84 10.12 -13.39 -8.47
CA GLY A 84 9.96 -12.26 -7.57
C GLY A 84 10.48 -12.52 -6.16
N LEU A 85 10.94 -11.46 -5.50
CA LEU A 85 11.47 -11.52 -4.14
C LEU A 85 10.39 -11.99 -3.17
N ALA A 86 10.75 -12.91 -2.26
CA ALA A 86 9.84 -13.54 -1.31
C ALA A 86 8.67 -14.32 -1.95
N ASN A 87 8.75 -14.66 -3.24
CA ASN A 87 7.68 -15.35 -3.96
C ASN A 87 7.91 -16.86 -4.16
N ARG A 88 8.65 -17.53 -3.26
CA ARG A 88 8.97 -18.97 -3.41
C ARG A 88 7.72 -19.86 -3.46
N SER A 89 6.63 -19.48 -2.79
CA SER A 89 5.35 -20.20 -2.84
C SER A 89 4.43 -19.73 -3.98
N GLY A 90 4.83 -18.74 -4.75
CA GLY A 90 4.05 -18.17 -5.85
C GLY A 90 2.87 -17.30 -5.42
N VAL A 91 2.67 -17.03 -4.12
CA VAL A 91 1.45 -16.36 -3.62
C VAL A 91 1.50 -14.83 -3.65
N VAL A 92 2.66 -14.23 -3.95
CA VAL A 92 2.77 -12.75 -3.99
C VAL A 92 1.85 -12.20 -5.07
N GLY A 93 1.00 -11.24 -4.68
CA GLY A 93 -0.02 -10.65 -5.57
C GLY A 93 -1.28 -11.51 -5.75
N ARG A 94 -1.35 -12.69 -5.12
CA ARG A 94 -2.55 -13.53 -5.10
C ARG A 94 -3.36 -13.28 -3.83
N HIS A 95 -4.56 -13.87 -3.78
CA HIS A 95 -5.48 -13.77 -2.65
C HIS A 95 -5.86 -12.32 -2.30
N TYR A 96 -5.88 -11.44 -3.32
CA TYR A 96 -6.39 -10.09 -3.16
C TYR A 96 -7.88 -10.16 -2.86
N MET A 97 -8.29 -9.53 -1.77
CA MET A 97 -9.68 -9.47 -1.33
C MET A 97 -10.09 -8.00 -1.25
N GLY A 98 -11.26 -7.71 -1.78
CA GLY A 98 -11.90 -6.41 -1.68
C GLY A 98 -13.36 -6.59 -1.30
N HIS A 99 -13.93 -5.58 -0.67
CA HIS A 99 -15.37 -5.53 -0.48
C HIS A 99 -16.03 -5.13 -1.80
N VAL A 100 -17.00 -5.93 -2.25
CA VAL A 100 -17.92 -5.50 -3.30
C VAL A 100 -18.92 -4.56 -2.63
N ASN A 101 -18.88 -3.28 -2.99
CA ASN A 101 -19.78 -2.28 -2.45
C ASN A 101 -20.80 -1.83 -3.50
N SER A 102 -22.05 -1.73 -3.10
CA SER A 102 -23.11 -1.08 -3.88
C SER A 102 -23.66 0.11 -3.10
N VAL A 103 -24.27 1.06 -3.79
CA VAL A 103 -24.83 2.27 -3.20
C VAL A 103 -26.29 2.38 -3.61
N LEU A 104 -27.18 2.47 -2.61
CA LEU A 104 -28.58 2.81 -2.82
C LEU A 104 -28.80 4.25 -2.39
N MET A 105 -29.39 5.06 -3.26
CA MET A 105 -29.72 6.45 -2.97
C MET A 105 -31.24 6.62 -2.90
N ALA A 106 -31.74 7.14 -1.79
CA ALA A 106 -33.12 7.54 -1.64
C ALA A 106 -33.24 9.06 -1.76
N VAL A 107 -34.17 9.53 -2.59
CA VAL A 107 -34.49 10.95 -2.73
C VAL A 107 -35.80 11.23 -1.99
N SER A 108 -35.78 12.20 -1.06
CA SER A 108 -36.95 12.63 -0.30
C SER A 108 -37.35 14.04 -0.70
N LYS A 109 -38.66 14.31 -0.78
CA LYS A 109 -39.21 15.67 -0.94
C LYS A 109 -39.29 16.44 0.39
N CYS A 110 -39.18 15.74 1.52
CA CYS A 110 -39.16 16.33 2.84
C CYS A 110 -37.70 16.61 3.26
N PRO A 111 -37.35 17.85 3.66
CA PRO A 111 -36.00 18.18 4.10
C PRO A 111 -35.54 17.33 5.29
N ASN A 112 -34.32 16.78 5.23
CA ASN A 112 -33.67 16.14 6.37
C ASN A 112 -32.90 17.21 7.17
N PRO A 113 -33.30 17.54 8.42
CA PRO A 113 -32.60 18.55 9.23
C PRO A 113 -31.27 18.06 9.81
N THR A 114 -30.87 16.81 9.56
CA THR A 114 -29.63 16.23 10.09
C THR A 114 -28.39 16.90 9.51
N ILE A 115 -27.58 17.52 10.36
CA ILE A 115 -26.35 18.23 9.96
C ILE A 115 -25.20 17.25 9.61
N PHE A 116 -25.16 16.09 10.27
CA PHE A 116 -24.18 15.03 9.98
C PHE A 116 -24.90 13.69 9.77
N GLN A 117 -25.24 13.41 8.51
CA GLN A 117 -25.94 12.18 8.15
C GLN A 117 -24.98 11.00 8.20
N LYS A 118 -25.29 10.00 9.04
CA LYS A 118 -24.54 8.74 9.05
C LYS A 118 -25.00 7.88 7.87
N SER A 119 -24.04 7.38 7.09
CA SER A 119 -24.31 6.36 6.09
C SER A 119 -24.79 5.08 6.80
N LEU A 120 -25.94 4.56 6.39
CA LEU A 120 -26.39 3.24 6.79
C LEU A 120 -25.73 2.21 5.88
N SER A 121 -25.01 1.26 6.45
CA SER A 121 -24.42 0.13 5.74
C SER A 121 -24.99 -1.17 6.29
N LEU A 122 -25.51 -2.02 5.41
CA LEU A 122 -25.82 -3.42 5.71
C LEU A 122 -24.68 -4.26 5.12
N ASN A 123 -23.99 -5.03 5.94
CA ASN A 123 -23.09 -6.08 5.44
C ASN A 123 -23.91 -7.37 5.43
N ASP A 124 -24.21 -7.88 4.24
CA ASP A 124 -24.68 -9.25 4.14
C ASP A 124 -23.47 -10.17 4.15
N PHE A 125 -23.52 -11.24 4.97
CA PHE A 125 -22.46 -12.24 4.93
C PHE A 125 -22.58 -12.95 3.60
N TYR A 126 -21.44 -13.10 2.90
CA TYR A 126 -21.32 -13.75 1.60
C TYR A 126 -21.86 -15.19 1.63
N PHE A 127 -23.18 -15.36 1.58
CA PHE A 127 -23.78 -16.62 1.15
C PHE A 127 -23.52 -16.67 -0.36
N GLY A 128 -22.79 -17.70 -0.76
CA GLY A 128 -22.21 -17.84 -2.09
C GLY A 128 -23.23 -17.51 -3.18
N ASP A 129 -22.88 -16.50 -3.97
CA ASP A 129 -23.47 -16.34 -5.29
C ASP A 129 -23.21 -17.64 -6.07
N SER A 130 -24.19 -18.07 -6.86
CA SER A 130 -24.04 -19.19 -7.79
C SER A 130 -22.93 -19.00 -8.83
N GLU A 131 -22.42 -17.77 -8.99
CA GLU A 131 -21.35 -17.42 -9.94
C GLU A 131 -19.93 -17.35 -9.34
N PHE A 132 -19.72 -17.75 -8.07
CA PHE A 132 -18.39 -17.80 -7.45
C PHE A 132 -17.59 -19.07 -7.77
#